data_AF-A0A2H0WXI8-F1
#
_entry.id   AF-A0A2H0WXI8-F1
#
_cell.length_a   1.000
_cell.length_b   1.000
_cell.length_c   1.000
_cell.angle_alpha   90.00
_cell.angle_beta   90.00
_cell.angle_gamma   90.00
#
_symmetry.space_group_name_H-M   'P 1'
#
loop_
_entity.id
_entity.type
_entity.pdbx_description
1 polymer ?
#
loop_
_entity_poly.entity_id
_entity_poly.type
_entity_poly.pdbx_seq_one_letter_code
_entity_poly.pdbx_strand_id
1 'polypeptide(L)' 'MTVITVDKSDFCQLVGKDFSMKEIEDNIPMMGTALEGSKEDEFTVEIFPNRPDMLS' A
#
# COMPACT_ATOMS: atom_id res chain seq x y z
N MET A 1 -9.38 -4.22 -12.26
CA MET A 1 -8.56 -4.17 -11.04
C MET A 1 -7.18 -3.78 -11.49
N THR A 2 -6.51 -2.93 -10.73
CA THR A 2 -5.17 -2.46 -11.04
C THR A 2 -4.27 -2.78 -9.87
N VAL A 3 -3.09 -3.30 -10.17
CA VAL A 3 -2.08 -3.64 -9.18
C VAL A 3 -0.99 -2.59 -9.25
N ILE A 4 -0.66 -1.98 -8.12
CA ILE A 4 0.44 -1.01 -8.00
C ILE A 4 1.47 -1.53 -6.99
N THR A 5 2.74 -1.22 -7.25
CA THR A 5 3.83 -1.48 -6.32
C THR A 5 4.33 -0.15 -5.79
N VAL A 6 4.44 -0.06 -4.47
CA VAL A 6 4.78 1.16 -3.74
C VAL A 6 6.05 0.90 -2.92
N ASP A 7 7.00 1.84 -3.00
CA ASP A 7 8.19 1.83 -2.16
C ASP A 7 7.81 2.24 -0.72
N LYS A 8 8.25 1.45 0.24
CA LYS A 8 7.94 1.66 1.66
C LYS A 8 8.57 2.95 2.19
N SER A 9 9.80 3.27 1.76
CA SER A 9 10.51 4.46 2.24
C SER A 9 9.83 5.73 1.75
N ASP A 10 9.45 5.77 0.47
CA ASP A 10 8.70 6.88 -0.11
C ASP A 10 7.32 7.03 0.55
N PHE A 11 6.61 5.92 0.75
CA PHE A 11 5.33 5.92 1.46
C PHE A 11 5.46 6.47 2.90
N CYS A 12 6.44 6.00 3.67
CA CYS A 12 6.67 6.48 5.03
C CYS A 12 7.04 7.97 5.05
N GLN A 13 7.83 8.43 4.07
CA GLN A 13 8.19 9.84 3.92
C GLN A 13 6.97 10.71 3.59
N LEU A 14 6.08 10.26 2.70
CA LEU A 14 4.87 10.98 2.31
C LEU A 14 3.85 11.06 3.45
N VAL A 15 3.69 9.98 4.22
CA VAL A 15 2.79 9.95 5.40
C VAL A 15 3.41 10.69 6.59
N GLY A 16 4.73 10.89 6.60
CA GLY A 16 5.46 11.55 7.68
C GLY A 16 5.56 10.69 8.94
N LYS A 17 5.45 9.36 8.80
CA LYS A 17 5.51 8.40 9.90
C LYS A 17 6.14 7.10 9.42
N ASP A 18 7.04 6.55 10.22
CA ASP A 18 7.57 5.21 10.01
C ASP A 18 6.51 4.15 10.33
N PHE A 19 6.27 3.25 9.37
CA PHE A 19 5.47 2.05 9.56
C PHE A 19 6.33 0.80 9.35
N SER A 20 6.14 -0.19 10.20
CA SER A 20 6.67 -1.53 9.96
C SER A 20 5.88 -2.22 8.85
N MET A 21 6.49 -3.22 8.19
CA MET A 21 5.81 -3.93 7.11
C MET A 21 4.51 -4.59 7.58
N LYS A 22 4.54 -5.13 8.79
CA LYS A 22 3.39 -5.73 9.44
C LYS A 22 2.25 -4.73 9.69
N GLU A 23 2.57 -3.48 10.02
CA GLU A 23 1.54 -2.44 10.16
C GLU A 23 0.94 -2.08 8.80
N ILE A 24 1.74 -2.01 7.73
CA ILE A 24 1.24 -1.74 6.38
C ILE A 24 0.31 -2.86 5.94
N GLU A 25 0.69 -4.12 6.16
CA GLU A 25 -0.13 -5.30 5.85
C GLU A 25 -1.47 -5.33 6.60
N ASP A 26 -1.52 -4.85 7.84
CA ASP A 26 -2.74 -4.84 8.64
C ASP A 26 -3.64 -3.63 8.30
N ASN A 27 -3.05 -2.45 8.04
CA ASN A 27 -3.79 -1.22 7.82
C ASN A 27 -4.27 -1.02 6.37
N ILE A 28 -3.47 -1.41 5.37
CA ILE A 28 -3.81 -1.19 3.95
C ILE A 28 -5.12 -1.90 3.57
N PRO A 29 -5.37 -3.17 3.94
CA PRO A 29 -6.64 -3.82 3.66
C PRO A 29 -7.85 -3.12 4.28
N MET A 30 -7.67 -2.48 5.43
CA MET A 30 -8.72 -1.73 6.13
C MET A 30 -9.16 -0.47 5.36
N MET A 31 -8.38 -0.01 4.37
CA MET A 31 -8.74 1.11 3.47
C MET A 31 -9.58 0.69 2.26
N GLY A 32 -9.94 -0.60 2.16
CA GLY A 32 -10.71 -1.14 1.04
C GLY A 32 -9.87 -1.46 -0.18
N THR A 33 -8.59 -1.79 0.02
CA THR A 33 -7.69 -2.37 -0.99
C THR A 33 -7.35 -3.80 -0.63
N ALA A 34 -6.80 -4.59 -1.55
CA ALA A 34 -6.28 -5.92 -1.23
C ALA A 34 -4.76 -5.92 -1.31
N LEU A 35 -4.09 -6.42 -0.28
CA LEU A 35 -2.65 -6.61 -0.31
C LEU A 35 -2.33 -7.89 -1.11
N GLU A 36 -1.62 -7.76 -2.23
CA GLU A 36 -1.20 -8.88 -3.08
C GLU A 36 0.12 -9.49 -2.59
N GLY A 37 1.02 -8.66 -2.05
CA GLY A 37 2.28 -9.13 -1.51
C GLY A 37 3.15 -8.03 -0.92
N SER A 38 4.11 -8.45 -0.11
CA SER A 38 4.99 -7.59 0.66
C SER A 38 6.43 -8.10 0.57
N LYS A 39 7.38 -7.19 0.36
CA LYS A 39 8.84 -7.41 0.44
C LYS A 39 9.43 -6.47 1.49
N GLU A 40 10.72 -6.59 1.80
CA GLU A 40 11.35 -5.77 2.85
C GLU A 40 11.23 -4.25 2.59
N ASP A 41 11.35 -3.85 1.32
CA ASP A 41 11.38 -2.43 0.89
C ASP A 41 10.16 -1.99 0.07
N GLU A 42 9.30 -2.90 -0.38
CA GLU A 42 8.17 -2.59 -1.28
C GLU A 42 6.93 -3.42 -0.95
N PHE A 43 5.75 -2.88 -1.20
CA PHE A 43 4.48 -3.61 -1.10
C PHE A 43 3.65 -3.45 -2.37
N THR A 44 2.87 -4.48 -2.67
CA THR A 44 2.00 -4.54 -3.83
C THR A 44 0.55 -4.55 -3.37
N VAL A 45 -0.22 -3.63 -3.93
CA VAL A 45 -1.63 -3.42 -3.57
C VAL A 45 -2.51 -3.50 -4.81
N GLU A 46 -3.59 -4.25 -4.69
CA GLU A 46 -4.67 -4.28 -5.67
C GLU A 46 -5.75 -3.26 -5.30
N ILE A 47 -6.07 -2.42 -6.27
CA ILE A 47 -7.05 -1.34 -6.16
C ILE A 47 -8.29 -1.69 -6.97
N PHE A 48 -9.44 -1.51 -6.31
CA PHE A 48 -10.74 -1.72 -6.93
C PHE A 48 -11.07 -0.61 -7.94
N PRO A 49 -11.76 -0.93 -9.06
CA PRO A 49 -12.05 0.04 -10.12
C PRO A 49 -12.87 1.27 -9.69
N ASN A 50 -13.58 1.16 -8.57
CA ASN A 50 -14.41 2.24 -8.00
C ASN A 50 -13.62 3.25 -7.16
N ARG A 51 -12.30 3.07 -7.00
CA ARG A 51 -11.40 3.96 -6.25
C ARG A 51 -10.18 4.41 -7.08
N PRO A 52 -10.40 5.16 -8.17
CA PRO A 52 -9.31 5.65 -9.01
C PRO A 52 -8.39 6.65 -8.30
N ASP A 53 -8.83 7.20 -7.17
CA ASP A 53 -8.04 8.10 -6.31
C ASP A 53 -6.83 7.44 -5.65
N MET A 54 -6.78 6.11 -5.60
CA MET A 54 -5.68 5.37 -4.95
C MET A 54 -4.57 4.95 -5.94
N LEU A 55 -4.63 5.36 -7.21
CA LEU A 55 -3.74 4.88 -8.27
C LEU A 55 -2.36 5.57 -8.36
N SER A 56 -2.03 6.47 -7.43
CA SER A 56 -0.78 7.26 -7.45
C SER A 56 -0.23 7.51 -6.06
#